data_AF-A0A7M7NEA1-F1
#
_entry.id   AF-A0A7M7NEA1-F1
#
_cell.length_a   1.000
_cell.length_b   1.000
_cell.length_c   1.000
_cell.angle_alpha   90.00
_cell.angle_beta   90.00
_cell.angle_gamma   90.00
#
_symmetry.space_group_name_H-M   'P 1'
#
loop_
_entity.id
_entity.type
_entity.pdbx_description
1 polymer ?
#
loop_
_entity_poly.entity_id
_entity_poly.type
_entity_poly.pdbx_seq_one_letter_code
_entity_poly.pdbx_strand_id
1 'polypeptide(L)'
;MKESFVALMLACIVGSCLAELTDKRAMTLLNRYGFSDGEPSTDSDIKRAIEDFQDFHSLEQTGELDKETKALLHMPRCGLPDVQDDGNGRRTKRFVTTPYKWDKFHLTWGILNYTTDLQLQVFNAALQFWSDDSALTFEYTADPTSVDIVISFVSGDHGDGYPFDGTDLAHAFLPVDVSDPISGDVHLNDAINLG
;
A
#
# COMPACT_ATOMS: atom_id res chain seq x y z
N MET A 1 31.45 27.10 -16.25
CA MET A 1 30.34 27.14 -15.27
C MET A 1 29.33 26.01 -15.52
N LYS A 2 29.79 24.76 -15.72
CA LYS A 2 28.89 23.60 -15.98
C LYS A 2 29.20 22.36 -15.14
N GLU A 3 30.16 22.46 -14.22
CA GLU A 3 30.63 21.32 -13.42
C GLU A 3 30.08 21.32 -11.97
N SER A 4 29.41 22.39 -11.52
CA SER A 4 28.92 22.50 -10.13
C SER A 4 27.47 22.04 -9.91
N PHE A 5 26.73 21.68 -10.96
CA PHE A 5 25.34 21.22 -10.83
C PHE A 5 25.20 19.70 -10.63
N VAL A 6 26.16 18.91 -11.13
CA VAL A 6 26.11 17.44 -11.03
C VAL A 6 26.40 16.96 -9.60
N ALA A 7 27.27 17.68 -8.87
CA ALA A 7 27.57 17.35 -7.47
C ALA A 7 26.41 17.65 -6.50
N LEU A 8 25.51 18.59 -6.82
CA LEU A 8 24.35 18.93 -5.99
C LEU A 8 23.18 17.95 -6.20
N MET A 9 23.05 17.37 -7.40
CA MET A 9 22.07 16.31 -7.69
C MET A 9 22.44 14.97 -7.05
N LEU A 10 23.72 14.63 -6.98
CA LEU A 10 24.19 13.41 -6.28
C LEU A 10 24.11 13.53 -4.75
N ALA A 11 24.18 14.74 -4.19
CA ALA A 11 23.97 14.96 -2.76
C ALA A 11 22.50 14.79 -2.33
N CYS A 12 21.52 15.03 -3.22
CA CYS A 12 20.10 14.77 -2.90
C CYS A 12 19.72 13.28 -2.91
N ILE A 13 20.41 12.45 -3.70
CA ILE A 13 20.14 11.00 -3.78
C ILE A 13 20.65 10.26 -2.53
N VAL A 14 21.68 10.79 -1.85
CA VAL A 14 22.22 10.18 -0.62
C VAL A 14 21.80 10.95 0.65
N GLY A 15 21.40 12.22 0.52
CA GLY A 15 21.20 13.12 1.67
C GLY A 15 19.78 13.25 2.21
N SER A 16 18.75 12.70 1.54
CA SER A 16 17.35 12.82 1.98
C SER A 16 16.59 11.50 2.19
N CYS A 17 17.25 10.34 2.07
CA CYS A 17 16.54 9.05 2.03
C CYS A 17 16.55 8.24 3.34
N LEU A 18 17.26 8.67 4.38
CA LEU A 18 17.08 8.12 5.73
C LEU A 18 17.04 9.27 6.72
N ALA A 19 15.88 9.93 6.82
CA ALA A 19 15.54 10.48 8.12
C ALA A 19 15.65 9.31 9.10
N GLU A 20 16.50 9.44 10.12
CA GLU A 20 16.72 8.38 11.09
C GLU A 20 15.36 7.88 11.58
N LEU A 21 15.04 6.60 11.32
CA LEU A 21 13.78 6.02 11.74
C LEU A 21 13.76 6.09 13.26
N THR A 22 13.02 7.05 13.81
CA THR A 22 12.83 7.16 15.24
C THR A 22 12.01 5.97 15.71
N ASP A 23 12.23 5.51 16.94
CA ASP A 23 11.45 4.42 17.53
C ASP A 23 9.95 4.71 17.41
N LYS A 24 9.54 5.98 17.58
CA LYS A 24 8.16 6.41 17.39
C LYS A 24 7.64 6.14 15.98
N ARG A 25 8.39 6.49 14.94
CA ARG A 25 7.98 6.25 13.55
C ARG A 25 7.98 4.76 13.23
N ALA A 26 8.97 4.01 13.73
CA ALA A 26 9.01 2.55 13.58
C ALA A 26 7.77 1.90 14.18
N MET A 27 7.36 2.30 15.37
CA MET A 27 6.16 1.77 16.01
C MET A 27 4.87 2.15 15.27
N THR A 28 4.79 3.36 14.72
CA THR A 28 3.65 3.73 13.85
C THR A 28 3.53 2.79 12.66
N LEU A 29 4.66 2.46 12.01
CA LEU A 29 4.69 1.53 10.87
C LEU A 29 4.36 0.09 11.28
N LEU A 30 4.91 -0.37 12.40
CA LEU A 30 4.62 -1.72 12.92
C LEU A 30 3.15 -1.88 13.27
N ASN A 31 2.52 -0.88 13.90
CA ASN A 31 1.08 -0.89 14.16
C ASN A 31 0.28 -0.90 12.87
N ARG A 32 0.64 -0.03 11.91
CA ARG A 32 -0.02 0.06 10.60
C ARG A 32 0.00 -1.27 9.84
N TYR A 33 1.11 -1.99 9.89
CA TYR A 33 1.25 -3.28 9.21
C TYR A 33 0.77 -4.49 10.02
N GLY A 34 0.24 -4.27 11.22
CA GLY A 34 -0.41 -5.30 12.05
C GLY A 34 0.50 -6.07 12.99
N PHE A 35 1.72 -5.57 13.25
CA PHE A 35 2.69 -6.20 14.17
C PHE A 35 2.57 -5.72 15.62
N SER A 36 1.72 -4.73 15.90
CA SER A 36 1.44 -4.30 17.27
C SER A 36 0.02 -3.75 17.42
N ASP A 37 -0.63 -4.02 18.55
CA ASP A 37 -1.96 -3.50 18.87
C ASP A 37 -1.88 -2.17 19.63
N GLY A 38 -2.11 -1.06 18.93
CA GLY A 38 -2.10 0.28 19.51
C GLY A 38 -0.70 0.78 19.91
N GLU A 39 -0.66 1.75 20.81
CA GLU A 39 0.58 2.31 21.36
C GLU A 39 1.26 1.29 22.27
N PRO A 40 2.48 0.80 21.95
CA PRO A 40 3.20 -0.14 22.79
C PRO A 40 3.42 0.47 24.18
N SER A 41 2.99 -0.24 25.21
CA SER A 41 3.04 0.27 26.58
C SER A 41 4.36 -0.05 27.31
N THR A 42 5.14 -1.00 26.78
CA THR A 42 6.37 -1.49 27.40
C THR A 42 7.48 -1.78 26.38
N ASP A 43 8.74 -1.70 26.82
CA ASP A 43 9.91 -2.09 26.00
C ASP A 43 9.80 -3.54 25.50
N SER A 44 9.19 -4.43 26.29
CA SER A 44 8.93 -5.81 25.87
C SER A 44 7.91 -5.92 24.75
N ASP A 45 6.89 -5.06 24.71
CA ASP A 45 5.90 -5.05 23.62
C ASP A 45 6.54 -4.55 22.33
N ILE A 46 7.39 -3.52 22.41
CA ILE A 46 8.17 -3.00 21.28
C ILE A 46 9.08 -4.09 20.71
N LYS A 47 9.86 -4.75 21.59
CA LYS A 47 10.79 -5.81 21.19
C LYS A 47 10.06 -6.95 20.48
N ARG A 48 8.92 -7.39 21.01
CA ARG A 48 8.10 -8.44 20.39
C ARG A 48 7.58 -8.03 19.01
N ALA A 49 7.06 -6.82 18.86
CA ALA A 49 6.57 -6.33 17.58
C ALA A 49 7.68 -6.29 16.50
N ILE A 50 8.90 -5.94 16.91
CA ILE A 50 10.07 -5.97 16.02
C ILE A 50 10.44 -7.42 15.66
N GLU A 51 10.46 -8.34 16.63
CA GLU A 51 10.73 -9.76 16.37
C GLU A 51 9.70 -10.38 15.42
N ASP A 52 8.41 -10.06 15.59
CA ASP A 52 7.34 -10.55 14.71
C ASP A 52 7.48 -10.02 13.27
N PHE A 53 7.85 -8.74 13.12
CA PHE A 53 8.16 -8.15 11.82
C PHE A 53 9.38 -8.81 11.16
N GLN A 54 10.44 -9.02 11.94
CA GLN A 54 11.66 -9.69 11.48
C GLN A 54 11.37 -11.12 11.03
N ASP A 55 10.60 -11.89 11.79
CA ASP A 55 10.19 -13.26 11.41
C ASP A 55 9.38 -13.26 10.10
N PHE A 56 8.39 -12.36 9.99
CA PHE A 56 7.56 -12.25 8.78
C PHE A 56 8.38 -11.97 7.53
N HIS A 57 9.40 -11.11 7.64
CA HIS A 57 10.30 -10.76 6.56
C HIS A 57 11.55 -11.65 6.46
N SER A 58 11.62 -12.75 7.21
CA SER A 58 12.74 -13.70 7.22
C SER A 58 14.10 -13.07 7.57
N LEU A 59 14.10 -12.09 8.46
CA LEU A 59 15.28 -11.54 9.12
C LEU A 59 15.62 -12.34 10.39
N GLU A 60 16.82 -12.13 10.93
CA GLU A 60 17.16 -12.62 12.26
C GLU A 60 16.33 -11.86 13.32
N GLN A 61 15.70 -12.58 14.24
CA GLN A 61 14.86 -12.02 15.29
C GLN A 61 15.72 -11.40 16.41
N THR A 62 16.33 -10.26 16.12
CA THR A 62 17.15 -9.50 17.08
C THR A 62 16.28 -8.75 18.10
N GLY A 63 15.06 -8.38 17.70
CA GLY A 63 14.17 -7.51 18.47
C GLY A 63 14.67 -6.05 18.56
N GLU A 64 15.65 -5.70 17.73
CA GLU A 64 16.22 -4.35 17.64
C GLU A 64 15.92 -3.74 16.27
N LEU A 65 15.79 -2.42 16.20
CA LEU A 65 15.70 -1.69 14.93
C LEU A 65 17.08 -1.59 14.27
N ASP A 66 17.62 -2.74 13.90
CA ASP A 66 18.86 -2.87 13.13
C ASP A 66 18.72 -2.30 11.71
N LYS A 67 19.84 -2.24 11.00
CA LYS A 67 19.92 -1.57 9.70
C LYS A 67 18.98 -2.22 8.68
N GLU A 68 18.92 -3.54 8.69
CA GLU A 68 18.10 -4.36 7.81
C GLU A 68 16.61 -4.15 8.09
N THR A 69 16.22 -4.17 9.37
CA THR A 69 14.85 -3.91 9.82
C THR A 69 14.39 -2.50 9.43
N LYS A 70 15.22 -1.48 9.69
CA LYS A 70 14.94 -0.09 9.29
C LYS A 70 14.80 0.07 7.78
N ALA A 71 15.65 -0.61 7.00
CA ALA A 71 15.58 -0.56 5.55
C ALA A 71 14.28 -1.15 5.01
N LEU A 72 13.81 -2.27 5.57
CA LEU A 72 12.52 -2.87 5.19
C LEU A 72 11.34 -2.01 5.62
N LEU A 73 11.35 -1.45 6.83
CA LEU A 73 10.30 -0.54 7.29
C LEU A 73 10.16 0.72 6.41
N HIS A 74 11.23 1.14 5.75
CA HIS A 74 11.22 2.29 4.83
C HIS A 74 11.01 1.94 3.36
N MET A 75 10.93 0.65 3.02
CA MET A 75 10.78 0.24 1.63
C MET A 75 9.38 0.62 1.11
N PRO A 76 9.28 1.30 -0.05
CA PRO A 76 7.97 1.59 -0.64
C PRO A 76 7.20 0.30 -0.90
N ARG A 77 5.93 0.26 -0.46
CA ARG A 77 5.14 -0.98 -0.43
C ARG A 77 3.64 -0.73 -0.55
N CYS A 78 2.83 -1.79 -0.59
CA CYS A 78 1.37 -1.65 -0.50
C CYS A 78 0.97 -1.12 0.89
N GLY A 79 -0.05 -0.27 0.95
CA GLY A 79 -0.57 0.32 2.20
C GLY A 79 -1.48 -0.60 3.02
N LEU A 80 -1.71 -1.84 2.57
CA LEU A 80 -2.49 -2.83 3.33
C LEU A 80 -1.65 -3.49 4.43
N PRO A 81 -2.24 -3.88 5.57
CA PRO A 81 -1.53 -4.60 6.63
C PRO A 81 -1.01 -5.96 6.18
N ASP A 82 0.17 -6.34 6.68
CA ASP A 82 0.77 -7.67 6.46
C ASP A 82 0.06 -8.74 7.27
N VAL A 83 -0.28 -8.39 8.50
CA VAL A 83 -1.01 -9.23 9.43
C VAL A 83 -2.39 -8.61 9.63
N GLN A 84 -3.43 -9.29 9.16
CA GLN A 84 -4.80 -8.91 9.43
C GLN A 84 -5.26 -9.62 10.70
N ASP A 85 -5.60 -8.85 11.74
CA ASP A 85 -6.29 -9.42 12.91
C ASP A 85 -7.77 -9.56 12.58
N ASP A 86 -8.25 -10.80 12.51
CA ASP A 86 -9.67 -11.11 12.34
C ASP A 86 -10.45 -11.07 13.67
N GLY A 87 -9.81 -10.59 14.74
CA GLY A 87 -10.37 -10.48 16.09
C GLY A 87 -10.49 -11.84 16.79
N ASN A 88 -9.89 -12.90 16.25
CA ASN A 88 -10.04 -14.27 16.78
C ASN A 88 -8.72 -14.91 17.23
N GLY A 89 -7.61 -14.16 17.24
CA GLY A 89 -6.32 -14.59 17.82
C GLY A 89 -5.76 -15.89 17.24
N ARG A 90 -6.21 -16.28 16.06
CA ARG A 90 -5.77 -17.48 15.34
C ARG A 90 -5.40 -17.04 13.94
N ARG A 91 -4.18 -17.35 13.51
CA ARG A 91 -3.77 -17.35 12.09
C ARG A 91 -4.96 -17.79 11.24
N THR A 92 -5.61 -16.84 10.57
CA THR A 92 -6.79 -17.14 9.78
C THR A 92 -6.37 -18.10 8.69
N LYS A 93 -7.17 -19.14 8.47
CA LYS A 93 -6.93 -20.10 7.40
C LYS A 93 -6.74 -19.32 6.09
N ARG A 94 -5.86 -19.82 5.23
CA ARG A 94 -5.56 -19.34 3.85
C ARG A 94 -6.79 -19.26 2.90
N PHE A 95 -8.01 -19.37 3.41
CA PHE A 95 -9.25 -19.40 2.65
C PHE A 95 -10.26 -18.46 3.30
N VAL A 96 -10.59 -17.39 2.59
CA VAL A 96 -11.64 -16.43 2.94
C VAL A 96 -13.00 -17.15 2.89
N THR A 97 -13.74 -17.16 3.99
CA THR A 97 -15.06 -17.82 4.11
C THR A 97 -16.24 -16.98 3.62
N THR A 98 -16.00 -15.72 3.27
CA THR A 98 -16.94 -14.80 2.60
C THR A 98 -16.42 -14.50 1.21
N PRO A 99 -17.21 -14.67 0.12
CA PRO A 99 -16.68 -14.40 -1.21
C PRO A 99 -16.65 -12.88 -1.44
N TYR A 100 -15.54 -12.24 -1.08
CA TYR A 100 -15.19 -10.91 -1.58
C TYR A 100 -14.94 -11.03 -3.10
N LYS A 101 -16.01 -11.05 -3.87
CA LYS A 101 -15.98 -11.24 -5.32
C LYS A 101 -17.02 -10.36 -5.98
N TRP A 102 -16.70 -9.94 -7.20
CA TRP A 102 -17.67 -9.37 -8.10
C TRP A 102 -18.82 -10.35 -8.36
N ASP A 103 -20.05 -9.85 -8.32
CA ASP A 103 -21.27 -10.59 -8.67
C ASP A 103 -21.48 -10.68 -10.20
N LYS A 104 -20.66 -9.94 -10.95
CA LYS A 104 -20.61 -9.90 -12.40
C LYS A 104 -19.18 -10.08 -12.92
N PHE A 105 -19.08 -10.42 -14.20
CA PHE A 105 -17.79 -10.65 -14.87
C PHE A 105 -17.33 -9.47 -15.72
N HIS A 106 -18.27 -8.67 -16.22
CA HIS A 106 -17.97 -7.48 -16.98
C HIS A 106 -17.91 -6.28 -16.04
N LEU A 107 -16.70 -5.73 -15.89
CA LEU A 107 -16.39 -4.64 -14.97
C LEU A 107 -16.03 -3.39 -15.76
N THR A 108 -16.53 -2.24 -15.32
CA THR A 108 -16.14 -0.94 -15.85
C THR A 108 -15.09 -0.29 -14.94
N TRP A 109 -14.17 0.47 -15.54
CA TRP A 109 -13.17 1.20 -14.78
C TRP A 109 -12.90 2.58 -15.38
N GLY A 110 -12.42 3.49 -14.55
CA GLY A 110 -12.07 4.85 -14.96
C GLY A 110 -11.09 5.51 -14.00
N ILE A 111 -10.47 6.60 -14.43
CA ILE A 111 -9.51 7.35 -13.61
C ILE A 111 -10.12 8.69 -13.23
N LEU A 112 -10.18 8.99 -11.93
CA LEU A 112 -10.91 10.15 -11.40
C LEU A 112 -10.18 11.48 -11.57
N ASN A 113 -8.89 11.57 -11.21
CA ASN A 113 -8.20 12.85 -11.06
C ASN A 113 -7.66 13.40 -12.39
N TYR A 114 -6.79 12.64 -13.04
CA TYR A 114 -6.16 13.00 -14.30
C TYR A 114 -5.76 11.74 -15.06
N THR A 115 -5.75 11.84 -16.39
CA THR A 115 -5.49 10.71 -17.28
C THR A 115 -4.47 11.10 -18.34
N THR A 116 -3.45 10.28 -18.49
CA THR A 116 -2.45 10.33 -19.56
C THR A 116 -2.50 9.04 -20.40
N ASP A 117 -2.04 9.11 -21.64
CA ASP A 117 -1.97 7.92 -22.52
C ASP A 117 -1.13 6.80 -21.89
N LEU A 118 -0.07 7.15 -21.16
CA LEU A 118 0.78 6.18 -20.47
C LEU A 118 0.01 5.49 -19.34
N GLN A 119 -0.72 6.24 -18.50
CA GLN A 119 -1.55 5.65 -17.44
C GLN A 119 -2.60 4.69 -18.02
N LEU A 120 -3.27 5.09 -19.11
CA LEU A 120 -4.24 4.22 -19.77
C LEU A 120 -3.60 2.92 -20.27
N GLN A 121 -2.42 3.00 -20.89
CA GLN A 121 -1.70 1.80 -21.35
C GLN A 121 -1.31 0.89 -20.19
N VAL A 122 -0.79 1.46 -19.09
CA VAL A 122 -0.36 0.71 -17.91
C VAL A 122 -1.53 0.03 -17.22
N PHE A 123 -2.61 0.76 -16.93
CA PHE A 123 -3.78 0.18 -16.24
C PHE A 123 -4.52 -0.81 -17.13
N ASN A 124 -4.62 -0.55 -18.43
CA ASN A 124 -5.20 -1.52 -19.35
C ASN A 124 -4.37 -2.82 -19.37
N ALA A 125 -3.04 -2.74 -19.41
CA ALA A 125 -2.18 -3.93 -19.34
C ALA A 125 -2.30 -4.66 -17.99
N ALA A 126 -2.38 -3.93 -16.88
CA ALA A 126 -2.54 -4.50 -15.55
C ALA A 126 -3.88 -5.24 -15.39
N LEU A 127 -4.97 -4.68 -15.91
CA LEU A 127 -6.29 -5.33 -15.91
C LEU A 127 -6.33 -6.50 -16.91
N GLN A 128 -5.66 -6.38 -18.05
CA GLN A 128 -5.55 -7.45 -19.04
C GLN A 128 -4.93 -8.72 -18.42
N PHE A 129 -3.88 -8.56 -17.61
CA PHE A 129 -3.24 -9.66 -16.89
C PHE A 129 -4.24 -10.50 -16.08
N TRP A 130 -5.23 -9.87 -15.43
CA TRP A 130 -6.28 -10.59 -14.71
C TRP A 130 -7.34 -11.20 -15.63
N SER A 131 -7.67 -10.54 -16.74
CA SER A 131 -8.64 -11.09 -17.71
C SER A 131 -8.09 -12.30 -18.48
N ASP A 132 -6.78 -12.37 -18.70
CA ASP A 132 -6.15 -13.47 -19.45
C ASP A 132 -6.34 -14.84 -18.76
N ASP A 133 -6.43 -14.85 -17.43
CA ASP A 133 -6.54 -16.05 -16.60
C ASP A 133 -7.89 -16.16 -15.86
N SER A 134 -8.90 -15.39 -16.26
CA SER A 134 -10.23 -15.43 -15.63
C SER A 134 -11.36 -15.22 -16.63
N ALA A 135 -12.61 -15.20 -16.14
CA ALA A 135 -13.77 -14.81 -16.95
C ALA A 135 -14.04 -13.30 -16.90
N LEU A 136 -13.20 -12.52 -16.20
CA LEU A 136 -13.38 -11.08 -16.07
C LEU A 136 -13.05 -10.37 -17.38
N THR A 137 -13.84 -9.34 -17.70
CA THR A 137 -13.56 -8.41 -18.80
C THR A 137 -13.63 -7.00 -18.26
N PHE A 138 -12.78 -6.11 -18.76
CA PHE A 138 -12.66 -4.74 -18.28
C PHE A 138 -12.94 -3.75 -19.41
N GLU A 139 -13.82 -2.78 -19.16
CA GLU A 139 -14.13 -1.70 -20.09
C GLU A 139 -13.77 -0.34 -19.48
N TYR A 140 -12.92 0.41 -20.19
CA TYR A 140 -12.57 1.77 -19.79
C TYR A 140 -13.67 2.77 -20.16
N THR A 141 -13.96 3.70 -19.25
CA THR A 141 -14.76 4.90 -19.53
C THR A 141 -14.03 6.16 -19.09
N ALA A 142 -14.22 7.23 -19.88
CA ALA A 142 -13.74 8.57 -19.55
C ALA A 142 -14.60 9.30 -18.50
N ASP A 143 -15.81 8.79 -18.21
CA ASP A 143 -16.68 9.27 -17.14
C ASP A 143 -16.64 8.27 -15.97
N PRO A 144 -15.80 8.52 -14.94
CA PRO A 144 -15.61 7.60 -13.82
C PRO A 144 -16.66 7.79 -12.71
N THR A 145 -17.75 8.52 -12.94
CA THR A 145 -18.73 8.83 -11.88
C THR A 145 -19.56 7.64 -11.40
N SER A 146 -19.64 6.58 -12.19
CA SER A 146 -20.34 5.34 -11.83
C SER A 146 -19.71 4.17 -12.57
N VAL A 147 -18.60 3.67 -12.01
CA VAL A 147 -17.86 2.51 -12.50
C VAL A 147 -17.62 1.51 -11.37
N ASP A 148 -17.24 0.28 -11.71
CA ASP A 148 -16.95 -0.74 -10.71
C ASP A 148 -15.59 -0.53 -10.04
N ILE A 149 -14.62 0.02 -10.76
CA ILE A 149 -13.27 0.28 -10.25
C ILE A 149 -12.91 1.73 -10.57
N VAL A 150 -12.94 2.60 -9.55
CA VAL A 150 -12.38 3.95 -9.68
C VAL A 150 -10.90 3.90 -9.31
N ILE A 151 -10.06 4.35 -10.23
CA ILE A 151 -8.64 4.56 -9.98
C ILE A 151 -8.42 6.04 -9.67
N SER A 152 -7.80 6.34 -8.54
CA SER A 152 -7.51 7.72 -8.13
C SER A 152 -6.07 7.89 -7.68
N PHE A 153 -5.56 9.10 -7.86
CA PHE A 153 -4.26 9.56 -7.38
C PHE A 153 -4.51 10.54 -6.23
N VAL A 154 -4.14 10.13 -5.02
CA VAL A 154 -4.44 10.84 -3.77
C VAL A 154 -3.21 10.88 -2.87
N SER A 155 -3.22 11.67 -1.79
CA SER A 155 -2.05 11.83 -0.92
C SER A 155 -2.47 12.11 0.51
N GLY A 156 -1.69 11.64 1.48
CA GLY A 156 -1.96 11.85 2.90
C GLY A 156 -3.34 11.30 3.29
N ASP A 157 -4.06 12.06 4.11
CA ASP A 157 -5.47 11.78 4.41
C ASP A 157 -6.37 12.14 3.21
N HIS A 158 -7.08 11.14 2.70
CA HIS A 158 -7.93 11.21 1.53
C HIS A 158 -9.36 10.72 1.79
N GLY A 159 -9.78 10.68 3.05
CA GLY A 159 -11.20 10.58 3.43
C GLY A 159 -11.81 9.18 3.47
N ASP A 160 -11.01 8.12 3.25
CA ASP A 160 -11.44 6.71 3.34
C ASP A 160 -11.02 6.03 4.66
N GLY A 161 -10.34 6.77 5.55
CA GLY A 161 -9.83 6.25 6.82
C GLY A 161 -8.47 5.55 6.75
N TYR A 162 -7.86 5.47 5.57
CA TYR A 162 -6.56 4.81 5.34
C TYR A 162 -5.52 5.81 4.79
N PRO A 163 -5.13 6.85 5.55
CA PRO A 163 -4.26 7.92 5.06
C PRO A 163 -2.88 7.39 4.67
N PHE A 164 -2.30 7.82 3.55
CA PHE A 164 -0.92 7.46 3.17
C PHE A 164 0.12 8.15 4.07
N ASP A 165 1.16 7.41 4.45
CA ASP A 165 2.22 7.86 5.37
C ASP A 165 3.53 8.30 4.66
N GLY A 166 3.53 8.25 3.33
CA GLY A 166 4.66 8.62 2.47
C GLY A 166 5.50 7.45 1.97
N THR A 167 5.34 6.24 2.52
CA THR A 167 5.98 5.00 2.00
C THR A 167 5.00 4.09 1.29
N ASP A 168 3.71 4.19 1.60
CA ASP A 168 2.68 3.44 0.90
C ASP A 168 2.54 3.89 -0.56
N LEU A 169 2.58 2.94 -1.49
CA LEU A 169 2.45 3.16 -2.93
C LEU A 169 0.99 3.26 -3.37
N ALA A 170 0.14 2.42 -2.80
CA ALA A 170 -1.27 2.30 -3.14
C ALA A 170 -2.00 1.41 -2.12
N HIS A 171 -3.32 1.54 -2.08
CA HIS A 171 -4.23 0.53 -1.54
C HIS A 171 -5.44 0.33 -2.45
N ALA A 172 -6.16 -0.76 -2.24
CA ALA A 172 -7.39 -1.05 -2.95
C ALA A 172 -8.40 -1.69 -2.01
N PHE A 173 -9.68 -1.47 -2.30
CA PHE A 173 -10.79 -2.02 -1.53
C PHE A 173 -11.35 -3.28 -2.20
N LEU A 174 -11.81 -4.20 -1.36
CA LEU A 174 -12.42 -5.44 -1.83
C LEU A 174 -13.79 -5.15 -2.53
N PRO A 175 -14.20 -6.01 -3.47
CA PRO A 175 -15.56 -6.00 -3.99
C PRO A 175 -16.49 -6.65 -2.96
N VAL A 176 -17.07 -5.84 -2.07
CA VAL A 176 -17.92 -6.29 -0.96
C VAL A 176 -19.37 -5.93 -1.20
N ASP A 177 -19.65 -4.65 -1.45
CA ASP A 177 -20.99 -4.12 -1.63
C ASP A 177 -20.96 -3.00 -2.66
N VAL A 178 -21.65 -3.17 -3.78
CA VAL A 178 -21.75 -2.17 -4.85
C VAL A 178 -22.47 -0.88 -4.40
N SER A 179 -23.09 -0.87 -3.22
CA SER A 179 -23.65 0.33 -2.61
C SER A 179 -22.66 1.10 -1.73
N ASP A 180 -21.52 0.51 -1.39
CA ASP A 180 -20.40 1.20 -0.74
C ASP A 180 -19.62 1.98 -1.82
N PRO A 181 -19.55 3.34 -1.73
CA PRO A 181 -18.94 4.17 -2.76
C PRO A 181 -17.48 3.87 -3.08
N ILE A 182 -16.75 3.21 -2.17
CA ILE A 182 -15.32 2.89 -2.36
C ILE A 182 -15.09 1.41 -2.68
N SER A 183 -16.13 0.59 -2.84
CA SER A 183 -15.95 -0.84 -3.09
C SER A 183 -15.31 -1.08 -4.45
N GLY A 184 -14.14 -1.74 -4.44
CA GLY A 184 -13.36 -2.01 -5.64
C GLY A 184 -12.41 -0.89 -6.06
N ASP A 185 -12.46 0.26 -5.40
CA ASP A 185 -11.62 1.41 -5.73
C ASP A 185 -10.14 1.14 -5.46
N VAL A 186 -9.30 1.78 -6.26
CA VAL A 186 -7.84 1.71 -6.20
C VAL A 186 -7.29 3.12 -6.02
N HIS A 187 -6.60 3.35 -4.91
CA HIS A 187 -5.97 4.62 -4.60
C HIS A 187 -4.46 4.49 -4.73
N LEU A 188 -3.84 5.31 -5.57
CA LEU A 188 -2.40 5.41 -5.73
C LEU A 188 -1.88 6.67 -5.03
N ASN A 189 -0.72 6.57 -4.40
CA ASN A 189 -0.11 7.66 -3.68
C ASN A 189 0.59 8.65 -4.63
N ASP A 190 -0.07 9.77 -4.90
CA ASP A 190 0.41 10.85 -5.78
C ASP A 190 1.64 11.59 -5.22
N ALA A 191 1.94 11.41 -3.92
CA ALA A 191 3.16 11.96 -3.32
C ALA A 191 4.43 11.18 -3.70
N ILE A 192 4.30 9.98 -4.25
CA ILE A 192 5.44 9.15 -4.66
C ILE A 192 5.69 9.33 -6.16
N ASN A 193 6.82 9.96 -6.49
CA ASN A 193 7.29 10.03 -7.86
C ASN A 193 8.01 8.73 -8.24
N LEU A 194 7.35 7.88 -9.02
CA LEU A 194 7.91 6.61 -9.48
C LEU A 194 8.80 6.71 -10.73
N GLY A 195 9.04 7.91 -11.24
CA GLY A 195 9.96 8.17 -12.37
C GLY A 195 9.25 8.32 -13.70
#